data_AF-A0A6I2MQE0-F1
#
_entry.id   AF-A0A6I2MQE0-F1
#
_cell.length_a   1.000
_cell.length_b   1.000
_cell.length_c   1.000
_cell.angle_alpha   90.00
_cell.angle_beta   90.00
_cell.angle_gamma   90.00
#
_symmetry.space_group_name_H-M   'P 1'
#
loop_
_entity.id
_entity.type
_entity.pdbx_description
1 polymer ?
#
loop_
_entity_poly.entity_id
_entity_poly.type
_entity_poly.pdbx_seq_one_letter_code
_entity_poly.pdbx_strand_id
1 'polypeptide(L)'
;MSKNITLVHPRDQITTVISRIYKRGMTTTSGGNISIIDENGDIWVTPSAIDKGSLRASDIICVKKDGTVIGDHKPSSEFPFHKAIYEARPDVKSVIHAHPPALVSFSIVRQIPNTNIISQAKHICGPIGYAEYKLPGSEDLGEVIADEFKKGFKAVIMENHGTVLGGSDLTDAFKRFETLEFCARTILYGTQIGTPNYLTDDQIDQFEAQVPSMMPAMEKVEYPSDEVEKRLEICNIVRRACEQGLMISSYGTASMRWKGNDFLITPTDVNRWDIDIDDVVQIKDGKREGGKTPSRATWIHQEIYNKNPEVNSIIMTQSPYLMAFGVTKTYLNVRTIPESWIFLQDIPTIEYGSHFKTNADSKITENCTTALIIENDSIMITGDKLLQTFDYLEVAEFSAKSIVLGTSLGQMVPINDDQVEDLRKKFLT
;
A
#
# COMPACT_ATOMS: atom_id res chain seq x y z
N MET A 1 5.38 -18.19 0.50
CA MET A 1 5.76 -17.76 -0.87
C MET A 1 4.45 -17.53 -1.57
N SER A 2 4.00 -16.27 -1.66
CA SER A 2 2.77 -15.94 -2.40
C SER A 2 2.88 -16.50 -3.81
N LYS A 3 1.76 -16.97 -4.38
CA LYS A 3 1.63 -17.56 -5.74
C LYS A 3 2.81 -17.24 -6.65
N ASN A 4 3.49 -18.28 -7.14
CA ASN A 4 4.55 -18.12 -8.13
C ASN A 4 3.93 -17.49 -9.39
N ILE A 5 4.00 -16.17 -9.51
CA ILE A 5 3.32 -15.40 -10.56
C ILE A 5 3.75 -15.86 -11.95
N THR A 6 4.96 -16.43 -12.06
CA THR A 6 5.48 -17.07 -13.27
C THR A 6 4.63 -18.25 -13.77
N LEU A 7 3.83 -18.88 -12.91
CA LEU A 7 2.91 -19.98 -13.27
C LEU A 7 1.50 -19.49 -13.62
N VAL A 8 1.21 -18.20 -13.46
CA VAL A 8 -0.06 -17.58 -13.88
C VAL A 8 0.11 -17.07 -15.30
N HIS A 9 -0.81 -17.41 -16.20
CA HIS A 9 -0.71 -16.96 -17.60
C HIS A 9 -0.77 -15.42 -17.69
N PRO A 10 0.04 -14.75 -18.54
CA PRO A 10 0.10 -13.28 -18.63
C PRO A 10 -1.26 -12.58 -18.74
N ARG A 11 -2.17 -13.08 -19.57
CA ARG A 11 -3.54 -12.56 -19.69
C ARG A 11 -4.32 -12.51 -18.35
N ASP A 12 -4.15 -13.51 -17.49
CA ASP A 12 -4.85 -13.61 -16.21
C ASP A 12 -4.22 -12.66 -15.18
N GLN A 13 -2.88 -12.51 -15.23
CA GLN A 13 -2.16 -11.51 -14.44
C GLN A 13 -2.63 -10.09 -14.80
N ILE A 14 -2.63 -9.75 -16.09
CA ILE A 14 -3.04 -8.43 -16.61
C ILE A 14 -4.47 -8.11 -16.19
N THR A 15 -5.40 -9.06 -16.39
CA THR A 15 -6.82 -8.88 -16.04
C THR A 15 -7.02 -8.65 -14.54
N THR A 16 -6.27 -9.36 -13.70
CA THR A 16 -6.32 -9.20 -12.24
C THR A 16 -5.85 -7.81 -11.82
N VAL A 17 -4.70 -7.36 -12.33
CA VAL A 17 -4.10 -6.08 -11.93
C VAL A 17 -4.91 -4.90 -12.46
N ILE A 18 -5.37 -4.91 -13.71
CA ILE A 18 -6.19 -3.81 -14.23
C ILE A 18 -7.53 -3.71 -13.50
N SER A 19 -8.11 -4.84 -13.06
CA SER A 19 -9.32 -4.82 -12.22
C SER A 19 -9.07 -4.16 -10.87
N ARG A 20 -7.91 -4.43 -10.24
CA ARG A 20 -7.48 -3.73 -9.00
C ARG A 20 -7.37 -2.23 -9.26
N ILE A 21 -6.66 -1.82 -10.31
CA ILE A 21 -6.47 -0.39 -10.66
C ILE A 21 -7.82 0.30 -10.89
N TYR A 22 -8.72 -0.32 -11.67
CA TYR A 22 -10.04 0.24 -11.97
C TYR A 22 -10.93 0.36 -10.73
N LYS A 23 -11.08 -0.71 -9.93
CA LYS A 23 -11.91 -0.71 -8.72
C LYS A 23 -11.44 0.31 -7.67
N ARG A 24 -10.15 0.63 -7.68
CA ARG A 24 -9.53 1.64 -6.80
C ARG A 24 -9.65 3.07 -7.34
N GLY A 25 -10.33 3.28 -8.48
CA GLY A 25 -10.53 4.59 -9.08
C GLY A 25 -9.26 5.21 -9.67
N MET A 26 -8.27 4.37 -10.02
CA MET A 26 -6.96 4.79 -10.53
C MET A 26 -6.86 4.79 -12.07
N THR A 27 -7.97 4.50 -12.74
CA THR A 27 -8.14 4.65 -14.19
C THR A 27 -9.63 4.75 -14.53
N THR A 28 -9.95 5.03 -15.79
CA THR A 28 -11.33 5.09 -16.30
C THR A 28 -11.70 3.83 -17.09
N THR A 29 -12.95 3.75 -17.55
CA THR A 29 -13.49 2.64 -18.36
C THR A 29 -12.60 2.26 -19.54
N SER A 30 -12.04 3.23 -20.25
CA SER A 30 -11.18 2.97 -21.43
C SER A 30 -9.72 3.35 -21.22
N GLY A 31 -9.40 4.08 -20.15
CA GLY A 31 -8.06 4.57 -19.84
C GLY A 31 -7.13 3.49 -19.30
N GLY A 32 -5.83 3.77 -19.38
CA GLY A 32 -4.77 2.88 -18.91
C GLY A 32 -4.60 1.61 -19.74
N ASN A 33 -3.41 1.04 -19.66
CA ASN A 33 -3.05 -0.18 -20.35
C ASN A 33 -1.90 -0.88 -19.61
N ILE A 34 -1.88 -2.21 -19.72
CA ILE A 34 -0.87 -3.06 -19.07
C ILE A 34 -0.35 -4.02 -20.12
N SER A 35 0.96 -4.28 -20.09
CA SER A 35 1.56 -5.35 -20.88
C SER A 35 2.54 -6.21 -20.10
N ILE A 36 2.74 -7.43 -20.59
CA ILE A 36 3.80 -8.37 -20.19
C ILE A 36 4.47 -8.89 -21.47
N ILE A 37 5.80 -8.90 -21.52
CA ILE A 37 6.56 -9.63 -22.54
C ILE A 37 6.96 -10.99 -21.97
N ASP A 38 6.63 -12.07 -22.69
CA ASP A 38 6.99 -13.43 -22.27
C ASP A 38 8.35 -13.88 -22.83
N GLU A 39 8.77 -15.09 -22.45
CA GLU A 39 10.07 -15.67 -22.83
C GLU A 39 10.20 -15.92 -24.35
N ASN A 40 9.10 -16.02 -25.08
CA ASN A 40 9.14 -16.14 -26.55
C ASN A 40 9.37 -14.78 -27.23
N GLY A 41 9.28 -13.68 -26.47
CA GLY A 41 9.26 -12.32 -26.98
C GLY A 41 7.88 -11.88 -27.45
N ASP A 42 6.82 -12.61 -27.10
CA ASP A 42 5.44 -12.20 -27.39
C ASP A 42 4.98 -11.21 -26.32
N ILE A 43 4.29 -10.15 -26.73
CA ILE A 43 3.80 -9.11 -25.83
C ILE A 43 2.28 -9.28 -25.66
N TRP A 44 1.88 -9.60 -24.44
CA TRP A 44 0.49 -9.61 -24.02
C TRP A 44 0.11 -8.22 -23.55
N VAL A 45 -0.94 -7.62 -24.10
CA VAL A 45 -1.34 -6.24 -23.81
C VAL A 45 -2.86 -6.09 -23.74
N THR A 46 -3.33 -5.22 -22.87
CA THR A 46 -4.75 -4.84 -22.80
C THR A 46 -5.24 -4.27 -24.14
N PRO A 47 -6.48 -4.56 -24.56
CA PRO A 47 -7.04 -4.05 -25.81
C PRO A 47 -7.39 -2.56 -25.73
N SER A 48 -7.48 -1.92 -26.90
CA SER A 48 -7.93 -0.53 -27.04
C SER A 48 -9.45 -0.40 -26.87
N ALA A 49 -9.88 0.67 -26.18
CA ALA A 49 -11.29 1.09 -26.05
C ALA A 49 -12.28 0.05 -25.48
N ILE A 50 -11.81 -0.97 -24.77
CA ILE A 50 -12.66 -1.93 -24.04
C ILE A 50 -12.80 -1.52 -22.58
N ASP A 51 -14.00 -1.73 -22.03
CA ASP A 51 -14.36 -1.51 -20.63
C ASP A 51 -13.46 -2.32 -19.67
N LYS A 52 -12.59 -1.62 -18.92
CA LYS A 52 -11.72 -2.21 -17.90
C LYS A 52 -12.49 -2.83 -16.73
N GLY A 53 -13.73 -2.39 -16.47
CA GLY A 53 -14.58 -2.93 -15.41
C GLY A 53 -15.10 -4.33 -15.70
N SER A 54 -15.26 -4.69 -16.98
CA SER A 54 -15.74 -6.00 -17.42
C SER A 54 -14.71 -6.81 -18.25
N LEU A 55 -13.46 -6.33 -18.32
CA LEU A 55 -12.39 -6.95 -19.12
C LEU A 55 -12.14 -8.39 -18.66
N ARG A 56 -12.06 -9.33 -19.61
CA ARG A 56 -11.79 -10.74 -19.36
C ARG A 56 -10.43 -11.12 -19.89
N ALA A 57 -9.89 -12.22 -19.36
CA ALA A 57 -8.66 -12.85 -19.84
C ALA A 57 -8.66 -13.12 -21.36
N SER A 58 -9.81 -13.46 -21.93
CA SER A 58 -9.98 -13.69 -23.39
C SER A 58 -9.86 -12.42 -24.23
N ASP A 59 -10.04 -11.24 -23.65
CA ASP A 59 -9.95 -9.96 -24.35
C ASP A 59 -8.51 -9.45 -24.50
N ILE A 60 -7.55 -10.06 -23.79
CA ILE A 60 -6.14 -9.67 -23.84
C ILE A 60 -5.54 -10.06 -25.19
N ILE A 61 -4.81 -9.11 -25.78
CA ILE A 61 -4.21 -9.26 -27.10
C ILE A 61 -2.78 -9.76 -26.95
N CYS A 62 -2.40 -10.73 -27.78
CA CYS A 62 -1.03 -11.21 -27.90
C CYS A 62 -0.45 -10.68 -29.21
N VAL A 63 0.52 -9.78 -29.12
CA VAL A 63 1.33 -9.33 -30.25
C VAL A 63 2.59 -10.21 -30.28
N LYS A 64 2.69 -11.07 -31.30
CA LYS A 64 3.83 -11.95 -31.50
C LYS A 64 5.09 -11.17 -31.78
N LYS A 65 6.24 -11.79 -31.53
CA LYS A 65 7.57 -11.20 -31.82
C LYS A 65 7.73 -10.71 -33.27
N ASP A 66 7.07 -11.35 -34.23
CA ASP A 66 7.08 -10.98 -35.65
C ASP A 66 6.07 -9.85 -36.00
N GLY A 67 5.31 -9.36 -35.03
CA GLY A 67 4.26 -8.36 -35.18
C GLY A 67 2.87 -8.92 -35.44
N THR A 68 2.70 -10.24 -35.57
CA THR A 68 1.39 -10.86 -35.75
C THR A 68 0.51 -10.61 -34.53
N VAL A 69 -0.71 -10.10 -34.73
CA VAL A 69 -1.67 -9.81 -33.65
C VAL A 69 -2.65 -10.97 -33.51
N ILE A 70 -2.77 -11.53 -32.32
CA ILE A 70 -3.71 -12.60 -31.95
C ILE A 70 -4.66 -12.10 -30.86
N GLY A 71 -5.96 -12.22 -31.12
CA GLY A 71 -7.04 -11.85 -30.20
C GLY A 71 -8.22 -11.22 -30.95
N ASP A 72 -9.32 -10.97 -30.24
CA ASP A 72 -10.57 -10.49 -30.83
C ASP A 72 -10.64 -8.96 -31.00
N HIS A 73 -9.67 -8.23 -30.41
CA HIS A 73 -9.64 -6.76 -30.40
C HIS A 73 -8.31 -6.22 -30.95
N LYS A 74 -8.24 -4.89 -31.11
CA LYS A 74 -6.98 -4.20 -31.41
C LYS A 74 -6.15 -4.03 -30.14
N PRO A 75 -4.81 -4.12 -30.21
CA PRO A 75 -3.95 -3.75 -29.08
C PRO A 75 -4.19 -2.29 -28.68
N SER A 76 -3.79 -1.93 -27.46
CA SER A 76 -3.87 -0.54 -26.97
C SER A 76 -3.31 0.45 -28.01
N SER A 77 -3.95 1.63 -28.13
CA SER A 77 -3.41 2.72 -28.97
C SER A 77 -2.02 3.17 -28.51
N GLU A 78 -1.66 2.88 -27.25
CA GLU A 78 -0.37 3.26 -26.69
C GLU A 78 0.64 2.11 -26.63
N PHE A 79 0.34 1.00 -27.30
CA PHE A 79 1.28 -0.09 -27.52
C PHE A 79 2.66 0.35 -28.04
N PRO A 80 2.81 1.40 -28.88
CA PRO A 80 4.13 1.88 -29.31
C PRO A 80 5.11 2.14 -28.16
N PHE A 81 4.69 2.80 -27.07
CA PHE A 81 5.61 3.05 -25.96
C PHE A 81 5.94 1.78 -25.18
N HIS A 82 5.01 0.82 -25.07
CA HIS A 82 5.29 -0.45 -24.40
C HIS A 82 6.42 -1.18 -25.13
N LYS A 83 6.32 -1.26 -26.45
CA LYS A 83 7.35 -1.85 -27.31
C LYS A 83 8.68 -1.10 -27.18
N ALA A 84 8.66 0.23 -27.27
CA ALA A 84 9.87 1.05 -27.15
C ALA A 84 10.59 0.86 -25.80
N ILE A 85 9.84 0.72 -24.69
CA ILE A 85 10.40 0.43 -23.36
C ILE A 85 11.07 -0.95 -23.34
N TYR A 86 10.41 -2.00 -23.85
CA TYR A 86 10.99 -3.34 -23.88
C TYR A 86 12.26 -3.43 -24.74
N GLU A 87 12.30 -2.70 -25.86
CA GLU A 87 13.48 -2.61 -26.72
C GLU A 87 14.62 -1.85 -26.04
N ALA A 88 14.31 -0.76 -25.34
CA ALA A 88 15.30 0.06 -24.63
C ALA A 88 15.83 -0.60 -23.35
N ARG A 89 15.02 -1.41 -22.67
CA ARG A 89 15.32 -2.02 -21.37
C ARG A 89 14.87 -3.48 -21.30
N PRO A 90 15.70 -4.43 -21.78
CA PRO A 90 15.35 -5.86 -21.79
C PRO A 90 15.12 -6.49 -20.40
N ASP A 91 15.56 -5.84 -19.32
CA ASP A 91 15.33 -6.24 -17.93
C ASP A 91 13.90 -5.90 -17.45
N VAL A 92 13.19 -5.01 -18.14
CA VAL A 92 11.77 -4.75 -17.92
C VAL A 92 10.95 -5.81 -18.63
N LYS A 93 10.09 -6.51 -17.89
CA LYS A 93 9.21 -7.58 -18.41
C LYS A 93 7.72 -7.24 -18.31
N SER A 94 7.35 -6.24 -17.52
CA SER A 94 5.98 -5.75 -17.41
C SER A 94 5.97 -4.23 -17.50
N VAL A 95 4.86 -3.68 -18.00
CA VAL A 95 4.63 -2.23 -18.04
C VAL A 95 3.18 -1.96 -17.62
N ILE A 96 3.01 -1.03 -16.67
CA ILE A 96 1.71 -0.50 -16.25
C ILE A 96 1.65 0.97 -16.64
N HIS A 97 0.62 1.35 -17.38
CA HIS A 97 0.23 2.73 -17.58
C HIS A 97 -1.20 2.93 -17.09
N ALA A 98 -1.41 4.00 -16.33
CA ALA A 98 -2.71 4.37 -15.81
C ALA A 98 -2.77 5.87 -15.50
N HIS A 99 -3.96 6.32 -15.09
CA HIS A 99 -4.28 7.72 -14.82
C HIS A 99 -4.73 7.92 -13.36
N PRO A 100 -3.93 7.54 -12.34
CA PRO A 100 -4.36 7.69 -10.97
C PRO A 100 -4.42 9.19 -10.59
N PRO A 101 -5.51 9.67 -9.97
CA PRO A 101 -5.75 11.11 -9.82
C PRO A 101 -4.65 11.89 -9.10
N ALA A 102 -4.00 11.31 -8.08
CA ALA A 102 -2.94 12.05 -7.39
C ALA A 102 -1.71 12.19 -8.28
N LEU A 103 -1.19 11.12 -8.92
CA LEU A 103 -0.04 11.29 -9.84
C LEU A 103 -0.37 12.16 -11.06
N VAL A 104 -1.61 12.11 -11.58
CA VAL A 104 -2.05 13.03 -12.63
C VAL A 104 -2.01 14.48 -12.14
N SER A 105 -2.37 14.77 -10.89
CA SER A 105 -2.25 16.12 -10.34
C SER A 105 -0.80 16.63 -10.35
N PHE A 106 0.17 15.79 -10.00
CA PHE A 106 1.60 16.10 -10.10
C PHE A 106 2.04 16.31 -11.54
N SER A 107 1.53 15.50 -12.48
CA SER A 107 1.89 15.61 -13.89
C SER A 107 1.42 16.93 -14.52
N ILE A 108 0.21 17.39 -14.17
CA ILE A 108 -0.38 18.65 -14.67
C ILE A 108 0.40 19.87 -14.17
N VAL A 109 0.91 19.83 -12.93
CA VAL A 109 1.70 20.94 -12.36
C VAL A 109 3.21 20.79 -12.58
N ARG A 110 3.64 19.82 -13.41
CA ARG A 110 5.04 19.55 -13.76
C ARG A 110 5.95 19.30 -12.56
N GLN A 111 5.46 18.49 -11.62
CA GLN A 111 6.20 18.08 -10.44
C GLN A 111 6.31 16.56 -10.35
N ILE A 112 7.27 16.10 -9.55
CA ILE A 112 7.47 14.70 -9.20
C ILE A 112 7.18 14.58 -7.69
N PRO A 113 6.34 13.62 -7.25
CA PRO A 113 6.13 13.41 -5.82
C PRO A 113 7.41 12.93 -5.14
N ASN A 114 7.77 13.55 -4.02
CA ASN A 114 8.95 13.16 -3.26
C ASN A 114 8.67 11.88 -2.46
N THR A 115 9.37 10.79 -2.81
CA THR A 115 9.20 9.47 -2.20
C THR A 115 9.84 9.33 -0.82
N ASN A 116 10.62 10.31 -0.35
CA ASN A 116 11.09 10.38 1.05
C ASN A 116 9.98 10.79 2.04
N ILE A 117 8.73 10.88 1.59
CA ILE A 117 7.58 11.15 2.45
C ILE A 117 7.32 10.01 3.45
N ILE A 118 7.66 8.77 3.07
CA ILE A 118 7.63 7.58 3.93
C ILE A 118 8.88 6.73 3.68
N SER A 119 9.35 6.00 4.70
CA SER A 119 10.71 5.46 4.70
C SER A 119 11.00 4.48 3.57
N GLN A 120 10.10 3.53 3.28
CA GLN A 120 10.36 2.46 2.33
C GLN A 120 10.09 2.84 0.86
N ALA A 121 9.38 3.94 0.61
CA ALA A 121 8.87 4.23 -0.73
C ALA A 121 9.99 4.53 -1.73
N LYS A 122 11.07 5.19 -1.31
CA LYS A 122 12.23 5.45 -2.16
C LYS A 122 12.82 4.16 -2.74
N HIS A 123 12.99 3.13 -1.93
CA HIS A 123 13.55 1.85 -2.38
C HIS A 123 12.61 1.08 -3.32
N ILE A 124 11.30 1.13 -3.06
CA ILE A 124 10.30 0.46 -3.91
C ILE A 124 10.12 1.17 -5.25
N CYS A 125 10.01 2.49 -5.21
CA CYS A 125 9.75 3.30 -6.39
C CYS A 125 10.99 3.53 -7.24
N GLY A 126 12.18 3.58 -6.60
CA GLY A 126 13.39 4.02 -7.24
C GLY A 126 13.32 5.50 -7.66
N PRO A 127 14.30 5.98 -8.43
CA PRO A 127 14.24 7.31 -9.01
C PRO A 127 13.10 7.42 -10.03
N ILE A 128 12.41 8.56 -10.01
CA ILE A 128 11.25 8.83 -10.87
C ILE A 128 11.67 9.75 -12.01
N GLY A 129 11.40 9.34 -13.25
CA GLY A 129 11.59 10.14 -14.45
C GLY A 129 10.39 11.05 -14.75
N TYR A 130 10.58 11.97 -15.68
CA TYR A 130 9.51 12.85 -16.15
C TYR A 130 9.61 13.01 -17.67
N ALA A 131 8.60 12.54 -18.39
CA ALA A 131 8.53 12.63 -19.85
C ALA A 131 7.72 13.86 -20.26
N GLU A 132 8.29 14.65 -21.17
CA GLU A 132 7.62 15.80 -21.79
C GLU A 132 6.39 15.37 -22.59
N TYR A 133 5.45 16.30 -22.75
CA TYR A 133 4.23 16.04 -23.50
C TYR A 133 4.53 15.70 -24.98
N LYS A 134 3.93 14.61 -25.43
CA LYS A 134 3.82 14.20 -26.85
C LYS A 134 2.41 13.67 -27.09
N LEU A 135 2.04 13.53 -28.36
CA LEU A 135 0.72 13.04 -28.75
C LEU A 135 0.49 11.60 -28.25
N PRO A 136 -0.58 11.32 -27.48
CA PRO A 136 -0.91 9.95 -27.06
C PRO A 136 -1.00 8.96 -28.23
N GLY A 137 -0.39 7.79 -28.07
CA GLY A 137 -0.32 6.75 -29.10
C GLY A 137 0.64 7.03 -30.27
N SER A 138 1.41 8.12 -30.24
CA SER A 138 2.46 8.39 -31.23
C SER A 138 3.78 7.69 -30.89
N GLU A 139 4.62 7.48 -31.91
CA GLU A 139 6.00 7.00 -31.74
C GLU A 139 6.85 8.01 -30.94
N ASP A 140 6.68 9.32 -31.18
CA ASP A 140 7.37 10.38 -30.43
C ASP A 140 7.16 10.25 -28.91
N LEU A 141 5.94 9.90 -28.48
CA LEU A 141 5.66 9.64 -27.06
C LEU A 141 6.41 8.39 -26.57
N GLY A 142 6.47 7.35 -27.40
CA GLY A 142 7.27 6.16 -27.12
C GLY A 142 8.75 6.46 -26.95
N GLU A 143 9.33 7.29 -27.82
CA GLU A 143 10.73 7.69 -27.78
C GLU A 143 11.08 8.42 -26.49
N VAL A 144 10.33 9.47 -26.12
CA VAL A 144 10.63 10.26 -24.92
C VAL A 144 10.49 9.44 -23.64
N ILE A 145 9.52 8.52 -23.57
CA ILE A 145 9.36 7.62 -22.42
C ILE A 145 10.52 6.62 -22.38
N ALA A 146 10.84 5.98 -23.51
CA ALA A 146 11.93 5.02 -23.58
C ALA A 146 13.27 5.65 -23.19
N ASP A 147 13.52 6.92 -23.54
CA ASP A 147 14.70 7.66 -23.13
C ASP A 147 14.78 7.88 -21.62
N GLU A 148 13.66 8.15 -20.93
CA GLU A 148 13.62 8.17 -19.47
C GLU A 148 13.98 6.79 -18.88
N PHE A 149 13.45 5.71 -19.46
CA PHE A 149 13.79 4.35 -19.04
C PHE A 149 15.27 4.00 -19.29
N LYS A 150 15.90 4.50 -20.35
CA LYS A 150 17.36 4.32 -20.61
C LYS A 150 18.23 4.97 -19.53
N LYS A 151 17.76 6.04 -18.89
CA LYS A 151 18.45 6.71 -17.77
C LYS A 151 18.44 5.89 -16.48
N GLY A 152 17.77 4.74 -16.47
CA GLY A 152 17.65 3.84 -15.32
C GLY A 152 16.36 4.02 -14.53
N PHE A 153 15.48 4.95 -14.92
CA PHE A 153 14.19 5.11 -14.28
C PHE A 153 13.29 3.89 -14.50
N LYS A 154 12.42 3.67 -13.53
CA LYS A 154 11.50 2.53 -13.47
C LYS A 154 10.03 2.96 -13.30
N ALA A 155 9.82 4.25 -13.02
CA ALA A 155 8.55 4.93 -13.00
C ALA A 155 8.76 6.31 -13.65
N VAL A 156 7.85 6.69 -14.54
CA VAL A 156 7.91 7.93 -15.29
C VAL A 156 6.56 8.64 -15.18
N ILE A 157 6.58 9.91 -14.79
CA ILE A 157 5.41 10.79 -14.87
C ILE A 157 5.34 11.35 -16.29
N MET A 158 4.17 11.33 -16.91
CA MET A 158 3.93 11.87 -18.25
C MET A 158 3.20 13.20 -18.13
N GLU A 159 3.82 14.27 -18.63
CA GLU A 159 3.23 15.61 -18.61
C GLU A 159 1.79 15.63 -19.13
N ASN A 160 0.86 16.20 -18.33
CA ASN A 160 -0.56 16.32 -18.68
C ASN A 160 -1.25 15.02 -19.11
N HIS A 161 -0.80 13.86 -18.60
CA HIS A 161 -1.34 12.58 -19.03
C HIS A 161 -1.53 11.56 -17.89
N GLY A 162 -0.44 11.01 -17.36
CA GLY A 162 -0.51 9.85 -16.47
C GLY A 162 0.86 9.40 -16.01
N THR A 163 1.02 8.09 -15.81
CA THR A 163 2.31 7.53 -15.42
C THR A 163 2.56 6.19 -16.11
N VAL A 164 3.84 5.84 -16.31
CA VAL A 164 4.30 4.57 -16.89
C VAL A 164 5.34 3.94 -15.99
N LEU A 165 5.09 2.70 -15.56
CA LEU A 165 5.94 1.97 -14.64
C LEU A 165 6.35 0.65 -15.27
N GLY A 166 7.65 0.40 -15.33
CA GLY A 166 8.18 -0.90 -15.73
C GLY A 166 8.26 -1.83 -14.53
N GLY A 167 8.54 -3.11 -14.72
CA GLY A 167 8.91 -4.03 -13.64
C GLY A 167 9.60 -5.27 -14.17
N SER A 168 10.34 -5.98 -13.33
CA SER A 168 10.90 -7.30 -13.68
C SER A 168 9.82 -8.36 -13.86
N ASP A 169 8.65 -8.13 -13.27
CA ASP A 169 7.39 -8.84 -13.46
C ASP A 169 6.24 -7.90 -13.12
N LEU A 170 4.98 -8.35 -13.30
CA LEU A 170 3.83 -7.47 -13.07
C LEU A 170 3.61 -7.12 -11.58
N THR A 171 4.06 -7.97 -10.65
CA THR A 171 4.00 -7.68 -9.22
C THR A 171 4.93 -6.54 -8.85
N ASP A 172 6.16 -6.52 -9.36
CA ASP A 172 7.12 -5.42 -9.15
C ASP A 172 6.56 -4.08 -9.67
N ALA A 173 6.05 -4.07 -10.92
CA ALA A 173 5.46 -2.86 -11.50
C ALA A 173 4.25 -2.36 -10.69
N PHE A 174 3.36 -3.26 -10.26
CA PHE A 174 2.17 -2.90 -9.50
C PHE A 174 2.49 -2.43 -8.08
N LYS A 175 3.43 -3.09 -7.40
CA LYS A 175 3.93 -2.67 -6.08
C LYS A 175 4.48 -1.23 -6.15
N ARG A 176 5.22 -0.92 -7.21
CA ARG A 176 5.73 0.42 -7.48
C ARG A 176 4.61 1.42 -7.76
N PHE A 177 3.61 1.03 -8.54
CA PHE A 177 2.44 1.86 -8.87
C PHE A 177 1.68 2.30 -7.65
N GLU A 178 1.29 1.34 -6.83
CA GLU A 178 0.47 1.62 -5.66
C GLU A 178 1.24 2.42 -4.61
N THR A 179 2.54 2.16 -4.44
CA THR A 179 3.40 2.92 -3.52
C THR A 179 3.59 4.37 -3.98
N LEU A 180 3.77 4.60 -5.27
CA LEU A 180 3.96 5.94 -5.83
C LEU A 180 2.67 6.77 -5.73
N GLU A 181 1.52 6.19 -6.06
CA GLU A 181 0.21 6.83 -5.88
C GLU A 181 -0.08 7.10 -4.39
N PHE A 182 0.26 6.17 -3.50
CA PHE A 182 0.15 6.40 -2.05
C PHE A 182 0.95 7.62 -1.60
N CYS A 183 2.20 7.76 -2.06
CA CYS A 183 3.04 8.92 -1.74
C CYS A 183 2.40 10.23 -2.26
N ALA A 184 1.96 10.23 -3.51
CA ALA A 184 1.31 11.39 -4.12
C ALA A 184 0.04 11.81 -3.37
N ARG A 185 -0.81 10.85 -2.99
CA ARG A 185 -2.03 11.11 -2.18
C ARG A 185 -1.67 11.67 -0.81
N THR A 186 -0.70 11.08 -0.13
CA THR A 186 -0.25 11.54 1.20
C THR A 186 0.27 12.97 1.15
N ILE A 187 1.08 13.31 0.15
CA ILE A 187 1.57 14.69 -0.04
C ILE A 187 0.39 15.63 -0.35
N LEU A 188 -0.47 15.27 -1.30
CA LEU A 188 -1.61 16.10 -1.70
C LEU A 188 -2.53 16.41 -0.51
N TYR A 189 -2.91 15.39 0.26
CA TYR A 189 -3.76 15.56 1.44
C TYR A 189 -3.03 16.31 2.56
N GLY A 190 -1.74 16.03 2.76
CA GLY A 190 -0.90 16.75 3.71
C GLY A 190 -0.86 18.25 3.41
N THR A 191 -0.67 18.64 2.15
CA THR A 191 -0.65 20.07 1.74
C THR A 191 -1.98 20.81 1.96
N GLN A 192 -3.10 20.10 2.13
CA GLN A 192 -4.39 20.73 2.44
C GLN A 192 -4.51 21.10 3.92
N ILE A 193 -3.85 20.36 4.82
CA ILE A 193 -3.97 20.54 6.28
C ILE A 193 -2.73 21.17 6.91
N GLY A 194 -1.60 21.18 6.22
CA GLY A 194 -0.34 21.72 6.73
C GLY A 194 0.81 21.57 5.72
N THR A 195 2.04 21.54 6.23
CA THR A 195 3.24 21.37 5.40
C THR A 195 3.80 19.96 5.59
N PRO A 196 3.83 19.11 4.55
CA PRO A 196 4.44 17.80 4.65
C PRO A 196 5.94 17.88 4.97
N ASN A 197 6.38 17.10 5.95
CA ASN A 197 7.79 16.91 6.30
C ASN A 197 8.31 15.66 5.58
N TYR A 198 9.54 15.76 5.06
CA TYR A 198 10.20 14.68 4.33
C TYR A 198 11.38 14.16 5.14
N LEU A 199 11.62 12.85 5.05
CA LEU A 199 12.78 12.22 5.65
C LEU A 199 14.04 12.54 4.84
N THR A 200 15.16 12.70 5.53
CA THR A 200 16.48 12.67 4.90
C THR A 200 16.89 11.24 4.60
N ASP A 201 17.80 11.06 3.64
CA ASP A 201 18.34 9.73 3.33
C ASP A 201 19.02 9.10 4.55
N ASP A 202 19.78 9.88 5.32
CA ASP A 202 20.39 9.43 6.57
C ASP A 202 19.36 8.93 7.59
N GLN A 203 18.19 9.58 7.71
CA GLN A 203 17.12 9.13 8.60
C GLN A 203 16.53 7.79 8.15
N ILE A 204 16.35 7.61 6.85
CA ILE A 204 15.85 6.34 6.27
C ILE A 204 16.88 5.24 6.51
N ASP A 205 18.15 5.46 6.16
CA ASP A 205 19.23 4.49 6.33
C ASP A 205 19.42 4.09 7.80
N GLN A 206 19.39 5.06 8.72
CA GLN A 206 19.45 4.81 10.16
C GLN A 206 18.26 4.02 10.68
N PHE A 207 17.07 4.21 10.11
CA PHE A 207 15.89 3.47 10.49
C PHE A 207 15.91 2.04 9.95
N GLU A 208 16.33 1.84 8.70
CA GLU A 208 16.48 0.50 8.13
C GLU A 208 17.58 -0.31 8.83
N ALA A 209 18.62 0.35 9.34
CA ALA A 209 19.63 -0.30 10.18
C ALA A 209 19.10 -0.78 11.53
N GLN A 210 17.89 -0.36 11.95
CA GLN A 210 17.26 -0.82 13.20
C GLN A 210 16.48 -2.13 13.04
N VAL A 211 16.40 -2.71 11.84
CA VAL A 211 15.66 -3.96 11.63
C VAL A 211 16.14 -5.00 12.65
N PRO A 212 15.25 -5.44 13.57
CA PRO A 212 15.66 -6.33 14.65
C PRO A 212 16.22 -7.64 14.09
N SER A 213 17.07 -8.31 14.88
CA SER A 213 17.48 -9.66 14.55
C SER A 213 16.26 -10.56 14.40
N MET A 214 16.31 -11.43 13.38
CA MET A 214 15.24 -12.36 13.11
C MET A 214 15.06 -13.30 14.31
N MET A 215 13.81 -13.49 14.74
CA MET A 215 13.48 -14.39 15.85
C MET A 215 14.01 -15.80 15.57
N PRO A 216 14.44 -16.54 16.61
CA PRO A 216 14.83 -17.93 16.47
C PRO A 216 13.69 -18.76 15.87
N ALA A 217 14.03 -19.75 15.05
CA ALA A 217 13.04 -20.65 14.47
C ALA A 217 12.60 -21.72 15.48
N MET A 218 11.32 -22.09 15.46
CA MET A 218 10.82 -23.28 16.13
C MET A 218 11.29 -24.56 15.42
N GLU A 219 11.56 -25.61 16.20
CA GLU A 219 11.94 -26.93 15.66
C GLU A 219 10.75 -27.66 15.03
N LYS A 220 9.56 -27.50 15.62
CA LYS A 220 8.32 -28.11 15.17
C LYS A 220 7.19 -27.08 15.23
N VAL A 221 6.37 -27.06 14.19
CA VAL A 221 5.20 -26.20 14.06
C VAL A 221 3.97 -27.09 13.98
N GLU A 222 2.91 -26.69 14.66
CA GLU A 222 1.61 -27.36 14.63
C GLU A 222 0.54 -26.38 14.15
N TYR A 223 -0.45 -26.90 13.43
CA TYR A 223 -1.54 -26.12 12.83
C TYR A 223 -2.90 -26.67 13.32
N PRO A 224 -3.21 -26.51 14.61
CA PRO A 224 -4.52 -26.90 15.13
C PRO A 224 -5.61 -26.00 14.51
N SER A 225 -6.85 -26.49 14.50
CA SER A 225 -7.95 -25.85 13.76
C SER A 225 -8.23 -24.41 14.18
N ASP A 226 -8.09 -24.09 15.48
CA ASP A 226 -8.28 -22.75 16.04
C ASP A 226 -7.21 -21.75 15.59
N GLU A 227 -6.01 -22.22 15.29
CA GLU A 227 -4.93 -21.42 14.73
C GLU A 227 -5.16 -21.14 13.24
N VAL A 228 -5.55 -22.18 12.49
CA VAL A 228 -5.82 -22.09 11.05
C VAL A 228 -7.00 -21.15 10.77
N GLU A 229 -8.01 -21.13 11.64
CA GLU A 229 -9.11 -20.16 11.57
C GLU A 229 -8.61 -18.71 11.66
N LYS A 230 -7.70 -18.41 12.59
CA LYS A 230 -7.11 -17.08 12.73
C LYS A 230 -6.24 -16.68 11.53
N ARG A 231 -5.55 -17.63 10.89
CA ARG A 231 -4.83 -17.36 9.63
C ARG A 231 -5.79 -16.87 8.56
N LEU A 232 -6.93 -17.54 8.42
CA LEU A 232 -7.96 -17.16 7.46
C LEU A 232 -8.57 -15.78 7.78
N GLU A 233 -8.84 -15.49 9.05
CA GLU A 233 -9.29 -14.16 9.50
C GLU A 233 -8.29 -13.06 9.10
N ILE A 234 -6.99 -13.26 9.35
CA ILE A 234 -5.93 -12.33 8.94
C ILE A 234 -5.95 -12.12 7.42
N CYS A 235 -5.97 -13.20 6.63
CA CYS A 235 -5.98 -13.09 5.17
C CYS A 235 -7.22 -12.32 4.66
N ASN A 236 -8.40 -12.58 5.22
CA ASN A 236 -9.63 -11.90 4.82
C ASN A 236 -9.59 -10.40 5.13
N ILE A 237 -9.10 -10.03 6.32
CA ILE A 237 -8.97 -8.63 6.73
C ILE A 237 -7.92 -7.90 5.90
N VAL A 238 -6.77 -8.52 5.63
CA VAL A 238 -5.73 -7.92 4.77
C VAL A 238 -6.23 -7.69 3.35
N ARG A 239 -6.95 -8.64 2.75
CA ARG A 239 -7.56 -8.47 1.42
C ARG A 239 -8.60 -7.35 1.41
N ARG A 240 -9.50 -7.33 2.39
CA ARG A 240 -10.50 -6.25 2.56
C ARG A 240 -9.82 -4.89 2.75
N ALA A 241 -8.74 -4.82 3.51
CA ALA A 241 -7.96 -3.61 3.70
C ALA A 241 -7.37 -3.09 2.38
N CYS A 242 -6.88 -3.97 1.52
CA CYS A 242 -6.38 -3.59 0.19
C CYS A 242 -7.52 -3.07 -0.71
N GLU A 243 -8.66 -3.77 -0.74
CA GLU A 243 -9.84 -3.36 -1.51
C GLU A 243 -10.33 -1.96 -1.10
N GLN A 244 -10.41 -1.70 0.20
CA GLN A 244 -10.81 -0.41 0.75
C GLN A 244 -9.70 0.65 0.70
N GLY A 245 -8.43 0.25 0.53
CA GLY A 245 -7.32 1.18 0.40
C GLY A 245 -6.66 1.63 1.67
N LEU A 246 -6.84 0.80 2.70
CA LEU A 246 -6.25 0.97 4.00
C LEU A 246 -4.89 0.26 4.08
N MET A 247 -4.61 -0.67 3.15
CA MET A 247 -3.31 -1.30 2.92
C MET A 247 -2.92 -1.19 1.44
N ILE A 248 -1.61 -1.28 1.18
CA ILE A 248 -1.05 -1.33 -0.17
C ILE A 248 -0.22 -2.60 -0.34
N SER A 249 0.11 -2.96 -1.58
CA SER A 249 0.87 -4.16 -1.94
C SER A 249 2.18 -4.29 -1.16
N SER A 250 2.82 -3.16 -0.86
CA SER A 250 4.14 -3.08 -0.25
C SER A 250 4.13 -2.94 1.27
N TYR A 251 2.99 -2.62 1.90
CA TYR A 251 2.95 -2.31 3.33
C TYR A 251 1.60 -2.60 3.98
N GLY A 252 1.66 -2.92 5.26
CA GLY A 252 0.53 -3.35 6.08
C GLY A 252 0.94 -4.57 6.87
N THR A 253 0.66 -4.59 8.17
CA THR A 253 0.87 -5.73 9.06
C THR A 253 -0.40 -5.95 9.84
N ALA A 254 -0.86 -7.19 9.89
CA ALA A 254 -1.95 -7.59 10.78
C ALA A 254 -1.48 -8.75 11.64
N SER A 255 -1.88 -8.74 12.90
CA SER A 255 -1.59 -9.85 13.81
C SER A 255 -2.77 -10.12 14.74
N MET A 256 -2.86 -11.37 15.20
CA MET A 256 -3.86 -11.80 16.17
C MET A 256 -3.22 -12.67 17.23
N ARG A 257 -3.48 -12.35 18.51
CA ARG A 257 -3.18 -13.21 19.63
C ARG A 257 -3.93 -14.54 19.50
N TRP A 258 -3.26 -15.61 19.90
CA TRP A 258 -3.78 -16.96 19.84
C TRP A 258 -3.86 -17.64 21.21
N LYS A 259 -2.73 -17.92 21.87
CA LYS A 259 -2.68 -18.61 23.17
C LYS A 259 -1.68 -17.93 24.08
N GLY A 260 -2.16 -17.31 25.17
CA GLY A 260 -1.31 -16.48 26.02
C GLY A 260 -0.69 -15.35 25.20
N ASN A 261 0.63 -15.30 25.09
CA ASN A 261 1.33 -14.30 24.26
C ASN A 261 1.80 -14.85 22.90
N ASP A 262 1.40 -16.06 22.53
CA ASP A 262 1.57 -16.59 21.17
C ASP A 262 0.60 -15.87 20.23
N PHE A 263 1.02 -15.63 18.99
CA PHE A 263 0.23 -14.90 18.01
C PHE A 263 0.59 -15.27 16.58
N LEU A 264 -0.28 -14.89 15.65
CA LEU A 264 -0.07 -15.01 14.22
C LEU A 264 0.15 -13.62 13.63
N ILE A 265 1.03 -13.51 12.64
CA ILE A 265 1.36 -12.24 12.01
C ILE A 265 1.58 -12.40 10.51
N THR A 266 1.19 -11.37 9.74
CA THR A 266 1.52 -11.29 8.32
C THR A 266 3.04 -11.32 8.09
N PRO A 267 3.53 -11.95 7.00
CA PRO A 267 4.97 -12.04 6.72
C PRO A 267 5.53 -10.76 6.11
N THR A 268 6.86 -10.71 6.00
CA THR A 268 7.59 -9.74 5.16
C THR A 268 7.65 -10.22 3.70
N ASP A 269 7.77 -9.29 2.74
CA ASP A 269 7.94 -9.55 1.29
C ASP A 269 6.85 -10.38 0.59
N VAL A 270 5.64 -10.41 1.15
CA VAL A 270 4.45 -11.00 0.51
C VAL A 270 3.48 -9.90 0.11
N ASN A 271 3.03 -9.94 -1.15
CA ASN A 271 2.03 -9.02 -1.66
C ASN A 271 0.71 -9.17 -0.86
N ARG A 272 0.24 -8.08 -0.26
CA ARG A 272 -0.98 -8.07 0.57
C ARG A 272 -2.25 -8.44 -0.19
N TRP A 273 -2.32 -8.15 -1.48
CA TRP A 273 -3.46 -8.57 -2.31
C TRP A 273 -3.54 -10.09 -2.50
N ASP A 274 -2.41 -10.78 -2.44
CA ASP A 274 -2.26 -12.19 -2.80
C ASP A 274 -1.84 -13.06 -1.61
N ILE A 275 -1.95 -12.53 -0.39
CA ILE A 275 -1.64 -13.26 0.85
C ILE A 275 -2.52 -14.51 0.98
N ASP A 276 -1.91 -15.63 1.36
CA ASP A 276 -2.58 -16.89 1.64
C ASP A 276 -2.34 -17.37 3.09
N ILE A 277 -3.10 -18.36 3.55
CA ILE A 277 -3.01 -18.88 4.93
C ILE A 277 -1.63 -19.46 5.23
N ASP A 278 -0.93 -20.00 4.23
CA ASP A 278 0.43 -20.51 4.35
C ASP A 278 1.47 -19.38 4.40
N ASP A 279 1.14 -18.16 3.99
CA ASP A 279 2.06 -17.04 4.13
C ASP A 279 2.08 -16.48 5.56
N VAL A 280 1.00 -16.62 6.32
CA VAL A 280 0.91 -16.18 7.72
C VAL A 280 1.98 -16.89 8.57
N VAL A 281 2.56 -16.19 9.53
CA VAL A 281 3.66 -16.71 10.35
C VAL A 281 3.19 -16.87 11.79
N GLN A 282 3.38 -18.07 12.34
CA GLN A 282 3.16 -18.35 13.76
C GLN A 282 4.36 -17.86 14.59
N ILE A 283 4.06 -17.13 15.66
CA ILE A 283 5.01 -16.72 16.70
C ILE A 283 4.59 -17.37 18.01
N LYS A 284 5.50 -18.14 18.62
CA LYS A 284 5.26 -18.87 19.85
C LYS A 284 6.49 -18.89 20.74
N ASP A 285 6.32 -18.55 22.01
CA ASP A 285 7.41 -18.46 22.99
C ASP A 285 8.63 -17.65 22.49
N GLY A 286 8.38 -16.53 21.80
CA GLY A 286 9.42 -15.69 21.21
C GLY A 286 10.17 -16.33 20.02
N LYS A 287 9.65 -17.41 19.44
CA LYS A 287 10.20 -18.10 18.26
C LYS A 287 9.23 -17.99 17.10
N ARG A 288 9.78 -17.89 15.88
CA ARG A 288 9.00 -17.86 14.64
C ARG A 288 8.81 -19.25 14.03
N GLU A 289 7.82 -19.37 13.19
CA GLU A 289 7.66 -20.49 12.26
C GLU A 289 8.90 -20.68 11.38
N GLY A 290 9.42 -21.91 11.34
CA GLY A 290 10.59 -22.25 10.53
C GLY A 290 10.34 -22.01 9.04
N GLY A 291 11.34 -21.49 8.32
CA GLY A 291 11.25 -21.24 6.88
C GLY A 291 10.44 -20.00 6.45
N LYS A 292 9.78 -19.30 7.39
CA LYS A 292 9.00 -18.08 7.10
C LYS A 292 9.61 -16.84 7.75
N THR A 293 9.50 -15.69 7.08
CA THR A 293 9.99 -14.41 7.58
C THR A 293 8.80 -13.57 8.06
N PRO A 294 8.63 -13.36 9.38
CA PRO A 294 7.51 -12.57 9.89
C PRO A 294 7.72 -11.07 9.60
N SER A 295 6.69 -10.24 9.82
CA SER A 295 6.81 -8.78 9.67
C SER A 295 7.96 -8.21 10.50
N ARG A 296 8.64 -7.17 10.01
CA ARG A 296 9.62 -6.41 10.80
C ARG A 296 9.05 -5.86 12.11
N ALA A 297 7.73 -5.66 12.17
CA ALA A 297 7.01 -5.20 13.36
C ALA A 297 6.75 -6.30 14.41
N THR A 298 7.22 -7.54 14.21
CA THR A 298 6.91 -8.66 15.13
C THR A 298 7.32 -8.38 16.57
N TRP A 299 8.47 -7.76 16.80
CA TRP A 299 8.95 -7.47 18.15
C TRP A 299 8.07 -6.45 18.89
N ILE A 300 7.65 -5.37 18.22
CA ILE A 300 6.75 -4.39 18.85
C ILE A 300 5.37 -4.99 19.13
N HIS A 301 4.87 -5.85 18.23
CA HIS A 301 3.63 -6.58 18.46
C HIS A 301 3.74 -7.54 19.67
N GLN A 302 4.85 -8.28 19.80
CA GLN A 302 5.11 -9.15 20.94
C GLN A 302 5.13 -8.36 22.26
N GLU A 303 5.79 -7.21 22.29
CA GLU A 303 5.86 -6.36 23.48
C GLU A 303 4.50 -5.76 23.87
N ILE A 304 3.71 -5.30 22.88
CA ILE A 304 2.33 -4.86 23.13
C ILE A 304 1.52 -6.01 23.73
N TYR A 305 1.60 -7.22 23.16
CA TYR A 305 0.89 -8.37 23.69
C TYR A 305 1.36 -8.78 25.10
N ASN A 306 2.64 -8.62 25.42
CA ASN A 306 3.19 -8.92 26.75
C ASN A 306 2.67 -7.94 27.81
N LYS A 307 2.55 -6.65 27.47
CA LYS A 307 2.22 -5.58 28.42
C LYS A 307 0.73 -5.26 28.53
N ASN A 308 -0.08 -5.63 27.52
CA ASN A 308 -1.49 -5.25 27.41
C ASN A 308 -2.36 -6.52 27.19
N PRO A 309 -2.78 -7.21 28.26
CA PRO A 309 -3.55 -8.47 28.18
C PRO A 309 -4.89 -8.37 27.45
N GLU A 310 -5.48 -7.17 27.41
CA GLU A 310 -6.74 -6.85 26.72
C GLU A 310 -6.57 -6.69 25.21
N VAL A 311 -5.35 -6.46 24.72
CA VAL A 311 -5.07 -6.35 23.28
C VAL A 311 -4.90 -7.73 22.70
N ASN A 312 -5.72 -8.07 21.70
CA ASN A 312 -5.77 -9.38 21.06
C ASN A 312 -5.59 -9.32 19.54
N SER A 313 -5.55 -8.12 18.97
CA SER A 313 -5.21 -7.89 17.57
C SER A 313 -4.60 -6.51 17.36
N ILE A 314 -3.69 -6.44 16.38
CA ILE A 314 -2.95 -5.23 16.04
C ILE A 314 -2.90 -5.13 14.52
N ILE A 315 -3.23 -3.96 13.98
CA ILE A 315 -3.05 -3.59 12.58
C ILE A 315 -2.10 -2.39 12.51
N MET A 316 -0.99 -2.53 11.81
CA MET A 316 -0.11 -1.42 11.45
C MET A 316 -0.16 -1.21 9.95
N THR A 317 -0.46 -0.01 9.46
CA THR A 317 -0.60 0.23 8.02
C THR A 317 -0.34 1.67 7.63
N GLN A 318 -0.44 1.96 6.33
CA GLN A 318 -0.31 3.28 5.75
C GLN A 318 -1.59 3.59 4.99
N SER A 319 -2.42 4.47 5.55
CA SER A 319 -3.63 4.96 4.89
C SER A 319 -3.48 6.45 4.56
N PRO A 320 -3.75 6.89 3.31
CA PRO A 320 -3.33 8.22 2.86
C PRO A 320 -3.84 9.41 3.67
N TYR A 321 -5.08 9.42 4.14
CA TYR A 321 -5.61 10.56 4.89
C TYR A 321 -5.05 10.60 6.31
N LEU A 322 -4.94 9.47 7.00
CA LEU A 322 -4.24 9.39 8.29
C LEU A 322 -2.77 9.78 8.16
N MET A 323 -2.09 9.30 7.12
CA MET A 323 -0.69 9.64 6.89
C MET A 323 -0.49 11.12 6.55
N ALA A 324 -1.51 11.83 6.04
CA ALA A 324 -1.45 13.28 5.90
C ALA A 324 -1.18 13.98 7.25
N PHE A 325 -1.81 13.52 8.34
CA PHE A 325 -1.55 14.03 9.69
C PHE A 325 -0.16 13.60 10.17
N GLY A 326 0.22 12.34 9.91
CA GLY A 326 1.55 11.81 10.29
C GLY A 326 2.73 12.53 9.64
N VAL A 327 2.59 13.02 8.40
CA VAL A 327 3.68 13.73 7.71
C VAL A 327 3.68 15.23 7.96
N THR A 328 2.54 15.82 8.34
CA THR A 328 2.44 17.25 8.65
C THR A 328 2.62 17.56 10.14
N LYS A 329 2.56 16.52 11.00
CA LYS A 329 2.51 16.65 12.47
C LYS A 329 1.30 17.45 12.96
N THR A 330 0.26 17.55 12.13
CA THR A 330 -0.99 18.20 12.50
C THR A 330 -1.74 17.29 13.49
N TYR A 331 -2.31 17.87 14.54
CA TYR A 331 -3.13 17.10 15.48
C TYR A 331 -4.44 16.64 14.82
N LEU A 332 -4.70 15.34 14.88
CA LEU A 332 -5.95 14.73 14.41
C LEU A 332 -7.01 14.82 15.51
N ASN A 333 -7.87 15.85 15.44
CA ASN A 333 -9.00 15.97 16.35
C ASN A 333 -10.15 15.05 15.91
N VAL A 334 -10.35 13.93 16.60
CA VAL A 334 -11.40 12.94 16.29
C VAL A 334 -12.78 13.31 16.83
N ARG A 335 -12.95 14.49 17.46
CA ARG A 335 -14.26 15.01 17.91
C ARG A 335 -15.09 15.54 16.74
N THR A 336 -15.17 14.77 15.66
CA THR A 336 -15.88 15.09 14.41
C THR A 336 -17.34 14.65 14.50
N ILE A 337 -17.55 13.36 14.72
CA ILE A 337 -18.84 12.69 14.90
C ILE A 337 -18.76 11.80 16.15
N PRO A 338 -19.89 11.44 16.78
CA PRO A 338 -19.90 10.67 18.01
C PRO A 338 -19.10 9.36 17.91
N GLU A 339 -19.30 8.59 16.85
CA GLU A 339 -18.65 7.30 16.63
C GLU A 339 -17.12 7.41 16.59
N SER A 340 -16.60 8.48 15.96
CA SER A 340 -15.17 8.76 15.87
C SER A 340 -14.55 8.92 17.25
N TRP A 341 -15.17 9.75 18.11
CA TRP A 341 -14.66 9.96 19.46
C TRP A 341 -14.86 8.74 20.36
N ILE A 342 -16.02 8.05 20.29
CA ILE A 342 -16.29 6.87 21.12
C ILE A 342 -15.25 5.77 20.86
N PHE A 343 -14.87 5.56 19.60
CA PHE A 343 -13.95 4.48 19.24
C PHE A 343 -12.48 4.86 19.38
N LEU A 344 -12.12 6.09 19.05
CA LEU A 344 -10.71 6.48 18.94
C LEU A 344 -10.22 7.30 20.14
N GLN A 345 -11.13 8.04 20.78
CA GLN A 345 -10.87 8.98 21.88
C GLN A 345 -9.79 10.02 21.54
N ASP A 346 -8.52 9.71 21.78
CA ASP A 346 -7.36 10.51 21.40
C ASP A 346 -6.38 9.64 20.60
N ILE A 347 -5.82 10.21 19.53
CA ILE A 347 -4.82 9.56 18.70
C ILE A 347 -3.48 10.24 18.94
N PRO A 348 -2.58 9.66 19.75
CA PRO A 348 -1.27 10.24 19.97
C PRO A 348 -0.43 10.16 18.70
N THR A 349 0.57 11.02 18.62
CA THR A 349 1.59 10.99 17.57
C THR A 349 2.95 10.73 18.19
N ILE A 350 3.70 9.79 17.62
CA ILE A 350 5.07 9.44 18.02
C ILE A 350 6.03 9.82 16.89
N GLU A 351 7.18 10.37 17.27
CA GLU A 351 8.23 10.73 16.34
C GLU A 351 8.75 9.52 15.55
N TYR A 352 9.15 9.77 14.31
CA TYR A 352 9.76 8.77 13.45
C TYR A 352 11.07 8.21 14.07
N GLY A 353 11.27 6.89 13.92
CA GLY A 353 12.60 6.29 14.06
C GLY A 353 12.95 5.57 15.38
N SER A 354 12.07 5.51 16.38
CA SER A 354 12.32 4.73 17.63
C SER A 354 11.56 3.41 17.71
N HIS A 355 10.56 3.20 16.86
CA HIS A 355 9.56 2.15 17.03
C HIS A 355 10.05 0.72 16.70
N PHE A 356 11.22 0.55 16.09
CA PHE A 356 11.84 -0.78 15.88
C PHE A 356 13.15 -0.99 16.66
N LYS A 357 13.59 -0.03 17.50
CA LYS A 357 14.77 -0.22 18.36
C LYS A 357 14.51 -1.25 19.47
N THR A 358 15.58 -1.86 19.98
CA THR A 358 15.54 -2.75 21.15
C THR A 358 14.90 -2.06 22.35
N ASN A 359 13.92 -2.71 22.99
CA ASN A 359 13.00 -2.17 24.00
C ASN A 359 12.00 -1.13 23.47
N ALA A 360 11.41 -1.39 22.29
CA ALA A 360 10.32 -0.68 21.62
C ALA A 360 9.68 0.45 22.47
N ASP A 361 9.70 1.67 21.91
CA ASP A 361 9.30 2.91 22.59
C ASP A 361 8.13 2.68 23.57
N SER A 362 8.37 2.97 24.85
CA SER A 362 7.39 2.74 25.91
C SER A 362 6.09 3.48 25.63
N LYS A 363 6.13 4.61 24.91
CA LYS A 363 4.93 5.34 24.49
C LYS A 363 4.04 4.56 23.52
N ILE A 364 4.58 3.55 22.85
CA ILE A 364 3.83 2.66 21.94
C ILE A 364 3.38 1.40 22.69
N THR A 365 4.24 0.87 23.57
CA THR A 365 4.03 -0.44 24.19
C THR A 365 3.31 -0.41 25.54
N GLU A 366 3.31 0.73 26.24
CA GLU A 366 2.65 0.91 27.55
C GLU A 366 1.31 1.64 27.42
N ASN A 367 0.28 1.15 28.12
CA ASN A 367 -1.08 1.71 28.10
C ASN A 367 -1.59 1.93 26.66
N CYS A 368 -1.49 0.88 25.85
CA CYS A 368 -1.64 0.94 24.40
C CYS A 368 -2.98 1.58 24.00
N THR A 369 -2.92 2.72 23.30
CA THR A 369 -4.12 3.41 22.83
C THR A 369 -4.77 2.62 21.68
N THR A 370 -6.07 2.86 21.46
CA THR A 370 -6.81 2.24 20.35
C THR A 370 -6.18 2.57 19.00
N ALA A 371 -5.71 3.80 18.83
CA ALA A 371 -5.04 4.27 17.62
C ALA A 371 -3.82 5.12 17.97
N LEU A 372 -2.79 5.06 17.13
CA LEU A 372 -1.54 5.79 17.27
C LEU A 372 -0.92 6.10 15.91
N ILE A 373 -0.53 7.35 15.68
CA ILE A 373 0.21 7.75 14.48
C ILE A 373 1.71 7.73 14.77
N ILE A 374 2.48 7.09 13.90
CA ILE A 374 3.93 7.15 13.87
C ILE A 374 4.31 8.04 12.68
N GLU A 375 4.91 9.19 12.96
CA GLU A 375 5.29 10.18 11.94
C GLU A 375 6.05 9.51 10.79
N ASN A 376 5.71 9.85 9.55
CA ASN A 376 6.35 9.37 8.32
C ASN A 376 6.50 7.83 8.17
N ASP A 377 5.88 7.00 9.03
CA ASP A 377 5.92 5.54 8.92
C ASP A 377 4.53 4.92 8.81
N SER A 378 3.68 5.02 9.83
CA SER A 378 2.43 4.24 9.84
C SER A 378 1.40 4.72 10.86
N ILE A 379 0.17 4.23 10.72
CA ILE A 379 -0.84 4.19 11.77
C ILE A 379 -0.82 2.78 12.40
N MET A 380 -0.87 2.71 13.73
CA MET A 380 -1.08 1.49 14.51
C MET A 380 -2.46 1.54 15.16
N ILE A 381 -3.21 0.45 15.03
CA ILE A 381 -4.54 0.27 15.63
C ILE A 381 -4.51 -1.02 16.46
N THR A 382 -5.07 -0.97 17.67
CA THR A 382 -5.18 -2.12 18.57
C THR A 382 -6.64 -2.40 18.94
N GLY A 383 -6.93 -3.65 19.30
CA GLY A 383 -8.27 -4.03 19.75
C GLY A 383 -8.36 -5.46 20.26
N ASP A 384 -9.54 -5.82 20.75
CA ASP A 384 -9.84 -7.16 21.30
C ASP A 384 -10.16 -8.20 20.20
N LYS A 385 -10.72 -7.75 19.08
CA LYS A 385 -11.04 -8.62 17.94
C LYS A 385 -10.52 -8.01 16.66
N LEU A 386 -10.05 -8.85 15.73
CA LEU A 386 -9.44 -8.35 14.49
C LEU A 386 -10.44 -7.54 13.66
N LEU A 387 -11.70 -7.98 13.57
CA LEU A 387 -12.73 -7.23 12.87
C LEU A 387 -13.01 -5.86 13.52
N GLN A 388 -13.01 -5.77 14.85
CA GLN A 388 -13.17 -4.50 15.56
C GLN A 388 -11.96 -3.59 15.36
N THR A 389 -10.74 -4.16 15.42
CA THR A 389 -9.50 -3.42 15.14
C THR A 389 -9.50 -2.86 13.73
N PHE A 390 -10.04 -3.62 12.77
CA PHE A 390 -10.25 -3.16 11.41
C PHE A 390 -11.31 -2.05 11.31
N ASP A 391 -12.41 -2.16 12.04
CA ASP A 391 -13.44 -1.11 12.11
C ASP A 391 -12.87 0.20 12.67
N TYR A 392 -12.05 0.14 13.73
CA TYR A 392 -11.36 1.32 14.27
C TYR A 392 -10.43 1.97 13.22
N LEU A 393 -9.76 1.18 12.39
CA LEU A 393 -8.97 1.71 11.27
C LEU A 393 -9.85 2.41 10.23
N GLU A 394 -11.01 1.83 9.87
CA GLU A 394 -11.98 2.45 8.97
C GLU A 394 -12.48 3.79 9.53
N VAL A 395 -12.87 3.82 10.81
CA VAL A 395 -13.34 5.03 11.49
C VAL A 395 -12.23 6.09 11.54
N ALA A 396 -10.99 5.72 11.84
CA ALA A 396 -9.85 6.64 11.88
C ALA A 396 -9.58 7.28 10.51
N GLU A 397 -9.48 6.47 9.44
CA GLU A 397 -9.26 6.98 8.08
C GLU A 397 -10.44 7.82 7.58
N PHE A 398 -11.68 7.42 7.90
CA PHE A 398 -12.87 8.18 7.53
C PHE A 398 -12.92 9.56 8.22
N SER A 399 -12.52 9.60 9.50
CA SER A 399 -12.45 10.82 10.28
C SER A 399 -11.39 11.76 9.71
N ALA A 400 -10.18 11.24 9.47
CA ALA A 400 -9.09 11.97 8.83
C ALA A 400 -9.50 12.52 7.45
N LYS A 401 -10.14 11.69 6.62
CA LYS A 401 -10.67 12.08 5.31
C LYS A 401 -11.67 13.22 5.41
N SER A 402 -12.61 13.14 6.34
CA SER A 402 -13.64 14.17 6.51
C SER A 402 -13.05 15.51 6.91
N ILE A 403 -12.05 15.52 7.80
CA ILE A 403 -11.33 16.74 8.22
C ILE A 403 -10.54 17.33 7.05
N VAL A 404 -9.76 16.51 6.34
CA VAL A 404 -8.97 16.96 5.18
C VAL A 404 -9.86 17.61 4.13
N LEU A 405 -10.94 16.94 3.72
CA LEU A 405 -11.88 17.49 2.74
C LEU A 405 -12.60 18.75 3.25
N GLY A 406 -12.92 18.78 4.55
CA GLY A 406 -13.59 19.91 5.20
C GLY A 406 -12.76 21.19 5.25
N THR A 407 -11.43 21.12 5.16
CA THR A 407 -10.56 22.32 5.18
C THR A 407 -10.90 23.36 4.11
N SER A 408 -11.39 22.90 2.97
CA SER A 408 -11.82 23.77 1.87
C SER A 408 -13.13 24.54 2.15
N LEU A 409 -13.91 24.10 3.16
CA LEU A 409 -15.22 24.66 3.50
C LEU A 409 -15.15 25.65 4.67
N GLY A 410 -14.21 25.47 5.60
CA GLY A 410 -14.06 26.34 6.76
C GLY A 410 -13.34 25.67 7.93
N GLN A 411 -13.38 26.32 9.09
CA GLN A 411 -12.81 25.78 10.31
C GLN A 411 -13.70 24.68 10.91
N MET A 412 -13.07 23.60 11.39
CA MET A 412 -13.76 22.52 12.10
C MET A 412 -14.39 23.05 13.39
N VAL A 413 -15.65 22.67 13.63
CA VAL A 413 -16.33 22.87 14.91
C VAL A 413 -16.45 21.51 15.60
N PRO A 414 -15.61 21.21 16.61
CA PRO A 414 -15.60 19.90 17.26
C PRO A 414 -16.78 19.71 18.21
N ILE A 415 -17.11 18.45 18.51
CA ILE A 415 -17.95 18.08 19.66
C ILE A 415 -17.31 18.66 20.92
N ASN A 416 -18.08 19.44 21.68
CA ASN A 416 -17.58 20.15 22.85
C ASN A 416 -17.45 19.23 24.08
N ASP A 417 -16.83 19.73 25.15
CA ASP A 417 -16.54 18.93 26.35
C ASP A 417 -17.79 18.38 27.05
N ASP A 418 -18.88 19.17 27.12
CA ASP A 418 -20.15 18.72 27.72
C ASP A 418 -20.76 17.56 26.91
N GLN A 419 -20.76 17.69 25.59
CA GLN A 419 -21.23 16.63 24.68
C GLN A 419 -20.35 15.38 24.75
N VAL A 420 -19.03 15.55 24.86
CA VAL A 420 -18.08 14.44 25.05
C VAL A 420 -18.37 13.71 26.37
N GLU A 421 -18.67 14.44 27.44
CA GLU A 421 -19.01 13.83 28.73
C GLU A 421 -20.36 13.08 28.68
N ASP A 422 -21.33 13.60 27.93
CA ASP A 422 -22.59 12.88 27.67
C ASP A 422 -22.36 11.57 26.91
N LEU A 423 -21.47 11.57 25.91
CA LEU A 423 -21.07 10.35 25.19
C LEU A 423 -20.37 9.36 26.12
N ARG A 424 -19.44 9.86 26.95
CA ARG A 424 -18.70 9.02 27.91
C ARG A 424 -19.65 8.28 28.85
N LYS A 425 -20.56 9.00 29.49
CA LYS A 425 -21.57 8.44 30.42
C LYS A 425 -22.53 7.45 29.76
N LYS A 426 -22.76 7.59 28.45
CA LYS A 426 -23.71 6.75 27.73
C LYS A 426 -23.09 5.45 27.21
N PHE A 427 -21.81 5.48 26.80
CA PHE A 427 -21.20 4.42 26.01
C PHE A 427 -19.92 3.80 26.62
N LEU A 428 -19.22 4.49 27.53
CA LEU A 428 -17.93 4.06 28.06
C LEU A 428 -17.92 3.75 29.56
N THR A 429 -19.02 4.08 30.27
CA THR A 429 -19.29 3.69 31.65
C THR A 429 -20.39 2.64 31.69
#